data_AF-A0A7I7SRA7-F1
#
_entry.id   AF-A0A7I7SRA7-F1
#
_cell.length_a   1.000
_cell.length_b   1.000
_cell.length_c   1.000
_cell.angle_alpha   90.00
_cell.angle_beta   90.00
_cell.angle_gamma   90.00
#
_symmetry.space_group_name_H-M   'P 1'
#
loop_
_entity.id
_entity.type
_entity.pdbx_description
1 polymer ?
#
loop_
_entity_poly.entity_id
_entity_poly.type
_entity_poly.pdbx_seq_one_letter_code
_entity_poly.pdbx_strand_id
1 'polypeptide(L)'
;MYSSAKSRGAVAGVLAAGATAGVVLAGAALGSAPAANASCASFFGLGNSANCTSTPLSIAIAVGNGATAHANGLFGAAFAVGTNSAATTGDAFTFATALGNGSAATANGVLGIATQLGPNGSAKTAGSGLLGNLGVNIALNVTTPNAGTTSSSVTAGGTGGGGNIALNLFGTGTAGDPNSMRVVSNGLLDIASNWGGRNNIVESGSSSAGSILNLTTNIFGSGNAVTAQGGIFNWATNLLGDTNTVETNGSLVNTASNLFGSGNTVTTTGGYANWARNTLGNGNEVTITGGYQNVVRNLLGSGNTVSSSGGGYGNTAQNWFGTSNDVKIIAGIYNTADNLLGGNHNQLISLGGYQNSVLNLIGSTNVLTVGGAGSNWNLTVNALSGGNHVTAGGSAGNFTAGFNVFGGTNTVSAGPGPLALAGTIFTNSQNVTKTGTGIAINNFRIGGASATAGSSSKAPAPSSKKAPQTSKKAGAYRR
;
A
#
# COMPACT_ATOMS: atom_id res chain seq x y z
N MET A 1 -5.45 49.44 21.09
CA MET A 1 -6.65 50.24 21.46
C MET A 1 -7.22 50.92 20.22
N TYR A 2 -8.48 51.33 20.31
CA TYR A 2 -9.16 52.42 19.57
C TYR A 2 -8.26 53.65 19.25
N SER A 3 -8.51 54.52 18.24
CA SER A 3 -9.50 54.50 17.13
C SER A 3 -9.18 55.56 16.05
N SER A 4 -9.64 55.31 14.82
CA SER A 4 -10.05 56.19 13.70
C SER A 4 -9.97 57.74 13.79
N ALA A 5 -9.44 58.37 12.72
CA ALA A 5 -10.07 59.48 11.97
C ALA A 5 -9.26 59.89 10.69
N LYS A 6 -9.73 60.67 9.69
CA LYS A 6 -11.02 60.78 8.94
C LYS A 6 -10.96 61.94 7.90
N SER A 7 -11.07 61.69 6.58
CA SER A 7 -11.41 62.65 5.48
C SER A 7 -11.35 61.89 4.13
N ARG A 8 -12.18 62.04 3.07
CA ARG A 8 -13.33 62.92 2.68
C ARG A 8 -13.07 64.37 2.23
N GLY A 9 -12.41 64.51 1.07
CA GLY A 9 -12.74 65.55 0.05
C GLY A 9 -13.80 65.06 -0.96
N ALA A 10 -14.33 65.92 -1.85
CA ALA A 10 -15.37 65.59 -2.85
C ALA A 10 -15.59 66.67 -3.95
N VAL A 11 -16.47 66.35 -4.94
CA VAL A 11 -17.22 67.23 -5.89
C VAL A 11 -16.55 67.68 -7.22
N ALA A 12 -17.10 67.18 -8.34
CA ALA A 12 -17.44 67.81 -9.64
C ALA A 12 -17.73 66.65 -10.66
N GLY A 13 -18.63 66.65 -11.66
CA GLY A 13 -19.46 67.67 -12.36
C GLY A 13 -19.29 67.46 -13.89
N VAL A 14 -20.24 67.59 -14.82
CA VAL A 14 -21.68 67.95 -14.80
C VAL A 14 -22.40 67.39 -16.08
N LEU A 15 -23.72 67.57 -16.19
CA LEU A 15 -24.70 67.03 -17.16
C LEU A 15 -24.40 67.12 -18.69
N ALA A 16 -25.02 66.20 -19.45
CA ALA A 16 -25.76 66.47 -20.70
C ALA A 16 -27.00 65.54 -20.77
N ALA A 17 -28.09 65.91 -21.48
CA ALA A 17 -29.39 65.22 -21.36
C ALA A 17 -30.33 65.29 -22.60
N GLY A 18 -31.31 64.37 -22.63
CA GLY A 18 -32.46 64.27 -23.55
C GLY A 18 -33.01 62.83 -23.53
N ALA A 19 -34.17 62.48 -22.96
CA ALA A 19 -35.56 62.83 -23.33
C ALA A 19 -35.96 62.26 -24.70
N THR A 20 -37.09 61.55 -24.89
CA THR A 20 -38.44 61.79 -24.31
C THR A 20 -39.29 60.53 -24.05
N ALA A 21 -40.16 60.58 -23.02
CA ALA A 21 -41.46 59.88 -22.84
C ALA A 21 -41.55 58.32 -22.98
N GLY A 22 -42.40 57.61 -22.21
CA GLY A 22 -43.34 58.01 -21.15
C GLY A 22 -43.86 56.78 -20.37
N VAL A 23 -44.52 56.99 -19.22
CA VAL A 23 -44.83 55.92 -18.25
C VAL A 23 -46.27 55.42 -18.32
N VAL A 24 -46.45 54.10 -18.30
CA VAL A 24 -47.63 53.43 -17.69
C VAL A 24 -47.14 52.28 -16.82
N LEU A 25 -47.55 52.26 -15.55
CA LEU A 25 -47.27 51.19 -14.59
C LEU A 25 -48.57 50.87 -13.83
N ALA A 26 -49.13 49.68 -14.04
CA ALA A 26 -50.26 49.16 -13.28
C ALA A 26 -50.28 47.62 -13.35
N GLY A 27 -50.63 46.96 -12.24
CA GLY A 27 -50.75 45.50 -12.17
C GLY A 27 -49.79 44.80 -11.20
N ALA A 28 -49.89 45.12 -9.90
CA ALA A 28 -49.26 44.29 -8.88
C ALA A 28 -50.05 42.97 -8.76
N ALA A 29 -49.41 41.84 -9.09
CA ALA A 29 -49.98 40.51 -8.90
C ALA A 29 -49.46 39.88 -7.60
N LEU A 30 -50.31 39.06 -6.96
CA LEU A 30 -49.97 38.27 -5.78
C LEU A 30 -48.72 37.44 -6.05
N GLY A 31 -47.74 37.52 -5.15
CA GLY A 31 -46.46 36.80 -5.28
C GLY A 31 -46.64 35.29 -5.15
N SER A 32 -46.94 34.62 -6.26
CA SER A 32 -46.74 33.18 -6.39
C SER A 32 -45.29 32.82 -6.04
N ALA A 33 -45.07 31.64 -5.46
CA ALA A 33 -43.72 31.13 -5.24
C ALA A 33 -42.96 31.19 -6.58
N PRO A 34 -41.78 31.84 -6.66
CA PRO A 34 -41.14 32.14 -7.93
C PRO A 34 -40.98 30.90 -8.78
N ALA A 35 -41.38 30.99 -10.05
CA ALA A 35 -41.09 29.93 -11.01
C ALA A 35 -39.59 29.64 -10.95
N ALA A 36 -39.23 28.38 -10.71
CA ALA A 36 -37.85 27.89 -10.69
C ALA A 36 -37.29 27.86 -12.12
N ASN A 37 -37.25 29.04 -12.74
CA ASN A 37 -36.70 29.30 -14.04
C ASN A 37 -35.19 29.07 -14.02
N ALA A 38 -34.74 28.71 -15.19
CA ALA A 38 -33.70 27.74 -15.27
C ALA A 38 -32.98 27.94 -16.59
N SER A 39 -31.76 28.49 -16.55
CA SER A 39 -31.12 29.08 -17.71
C SER A 39 -30.66 28.01 -18.70
N CYS A 40 -30.86 28.29 -19.98
CA CYS A 40 -31.42 27.29 -20.86
C CYS A 40 -30.62 27.22 -22.17
N ALA A 41 -30.12 26.04 -22.58
CA ALA A 41 -29.89 25.74 -24.00
C ALA A 41 -30.56 24.41 -24.37
N SER A 42 -31.14 24.30 -25.56
CA SER A 42 -31.64 23.01 -26.03
C SER A 42 -31.73 22.84 -27.52
N PHE A 43 -31.75 21.56 -27.82
CA PHE A 43 -31.91 20.86 -29.07
C PHE A 43 -32.81 19.66 -28.69
N PHE A 44 -33.91 19.40 -29.39
CA PHE A 44 -34.40 18.05 -29.76
C PHE A 44 -34.23 17.92 -31.30
N GLY A 45 -33.15 18.56 -31.79
CA GLY A 45 -33.23 19.47 -32.93
C GLY A 45 -34.04 20.71 -32.53
N LEU A 46 -35.25 20.49 -31.99
CA LEU A 46 -36.34 21.44 -31.81
C LEU A 46 -36.95 21.43 -30.39
N GLY A 47 -37.54 22.54 -29.98
CA GLY A 47 -38.27 22.64 -28.70
C GLY A 47 -37.50 22.17 -27.47
N ASN A 48 -36.17 22.30 -27.41
CA ASN A 48 -35.46 23.59 -27.29
C ASN A 48 -35.91 24.43 -26.06
N SER A 49 -36.78 23.85 -25.23
CA SER A 49 -36.94 24.09 -23.80
C SER A 49 -35.86 23.31 -23.08
N ALA A 50 -35.24 23.99 -22.13
CA ALA A 50 -33.80 24.08 -22.30
C ALA A 50 -33.01 23.82 -21.02
N ASN A 51 -33.68 23.22 -20.04
CA ASN A 51 -33.11 22.28 -19.07
C ASN A 51 -33.51 20.83 -19.41
N CYS A 52 -34.08 20.64 -20.61
CA CYS A 52 -34.20 19.39 -21.37
C CYS A 52 -33.27 19.53 -22.59
N THR A 53 -32.53 18.53 -23.10
CA THR A 53 -32.09 18.49 -24.54
C THR A 53 -31.70 17.06 -24.97
N SER A 54 -31.33 16.90 -26.23
CA SER A 54 -31.31 15.75 -27.13
C SER A 54 -30.94 16.30 -28.55
N THR A 55 -31.11 15.53 -29.61
CA THR A 55 -31.49 16.07 -30.93
C THR A 55 -32.71 15.27 -31.38
N PRO A 56 -32.87 14.74 -32.61
CA PRO A 56 -33.46 13.41 -32.72
C PRO A 56 -32.79 12.40 -31.79
N LEU A 57 -31.48 12.57 -31.48
CA LEU A 57 -30.69 11.66 -30.64
C LEU A 57 -29.55 12.31 -29.77
N SER A 58 -29.17 13.61 -29.96
CA SER A 58 -27.87 14.28 -29.62
C SER A 58 -27.74 15.59 -28.71
N ILE A 59 -26.77 16.52 -28.94
CA ILE A 59 -26.05 17.45 -27.97
C ILE A 59 -26.84 18.48 -27.10
N ALA A 60 -26.46 18.69 -25.81
CA ALA A 60 -27.40 19.19 -24.76
C ALA A 60 -26.87 19.86 -23.40
N ILE A 61 -27.29 21.07 -22.91
CA ILE A 61 -26.76 21.81 -21.67
C ILE A 61 -27.73 22.89 -20.99
N ALA A 62 -27.69 23.18 -19.66
CA ALA A 62 -28.52 24.18 -18.90
C ALA A 62 -28.16 24.47 -17.40
N VAL A 63 -29.00 25.25 -16.67
CA VAL A 63 -28.76 25.89 -15.33
C VAL A 63 -30.04 26.44 -14.56
N GLY A 64 -30.97 25.65 -13.98
CA GLY A 64 -32.02 26.11 -13.00
C GLY A 64 -32.07 25.76 -11.49
N ASN A 65 -31.77 26.68 -10.58
CA ASN A 65 -30.72 27.68 -10.74
C ASN A 65 -29.39 26.93 -10.64
N GLY A 66 -29.16 26.11 -11.68
CA GLY A 66 -28.28 24.94 -11.76
C GLY A 66 -28.91 23.64 -12.32
N ALA A 67 -30.23 23.48 -12.50
CA ALA A 67 -30.92 22.42 -13.26
C ALA A 67 -30.50 22.25 -14.74
N THR A 68 -30.15 21.04 -15.20
CA THR A 68 -29.47 20.73 -16.48
C THR A 68 -29.78 19.26 -16.90
N ALA A 69 -30.71 18.91 -17.80
CA ALA A 69 -31.04 17.51 -18.16
C ALA A 69 -31.20 17.18 -19.68
N HIS A 70 -30.42 16.28 -20.29
CA HIS A 70 -29.81 16.55 -21.63
C HIS A 70 -29.22 15.34 -22.41
N ALA A 71 -29.39 15.13 -23.74
CA ALA A 71 -29.19 13.82 -24.41
C ALA A 71 -28.25 13.64 -25.70
N ASN A 72 -26.97 14.09 -25.72
CA ASN A 72 -25.79 14.02 -26.70
C ASN A 72 -25.46 13.04 -27.92
N GLY A 73 -26.02 11.85 -28.21
CA GLY A 73 -25.42 10.88 -29.17
C GLY A 73 -26.39 10.14 -30.11
N LEU A 74 -26.35 8.79 -30.08
CA LEU A 74 -27.43 7.85 -30.42
C LEU A 74 -28.00 7.32 -29.08
N PHE A 75 -28.71 8.16 -28.31
CA PHE A 75 -29.37 7.95 -26.98
C PHE A 75 -28.82 8.70 -25.69
N GLY A 76 -28.44 10.01 -25.73
CA GLY A 76 -27.85 10.73 -24.56
C GLY A 76 -26.46 11.42 -24.70
N ALA A 77 -25.80 12.15 -23.79
CA ALA A 77 -26.26 13.12 -22.82
C ALA A 77 -25.17 14.12 -22.34
N ALA A 78 -25.60 15.25 -21.74
CA ALA A 78 -24.77 16.19 -20.95
C ALA A 78 -25.55 16.91 -19.79
N PHE A 79 -26.28 16.16 -18.94
CA PHE A 79 -27.01 16.66 -17.76
C PHE A 79 -26.03 17.13 -16.64
N ALA A 80 -26.52 18.02 -15.75
CA ALA A 80 -25.90 18.60 -14.55
C ALA A 80 -26.86 19.23 -13.45
N VAL A 81 -28.15 18.81 -13.25
CA VAL A 81 -29.25 19.52 -12.47
C VAL A 81 -29.15 19.78 -10.96
N GLY A 82 -29.32 21.02 -10.48
CA GLY A 82 -29.76 21.30 -9.09
C GLY A 82 -29.70 22.79 -8.72
N THR A 83 -29.08 23.12 -7.58
CA THR A 83 -28.01 24.15 -7.64
C THR A 83 -26.75 23.45 -8.21
N ASN A 84 -26.94 22.80 -9.38
CA ASN A 84 -26.15 21.81 -10.14
C ASN A 84 -26.04 20.39 -9.49
N SER A 85 -26.42 19.27 -10.17
CA SER A 85 -26.65 17.89 -9.60
C SER A 85 -27.30 16.66 -10.42
N ALA A 86 -27.25 16.46 -11.76
CA ALA A 86 -27.87 15.27 -12.49
C ALA A 86 -27.10 14.85 -13.78
N ALA A 87 -27.33 13.79 -14.63
CA ALA A 87 -27.87 12.40 -14.60
C ALA A 87 -27.89 11.75 -16.03
N THR A 88 -26.73 11.43 -16.63
CA THR A 88 -26.45 11.65 -18.07
C THR A 88 -25.94 10.47 -19.00
N THR A 89 -26.74 9.96 -19.97
CA THR A 89 -26.39 8.96 -21.04
C THR A 89 -25.49 9.36 -22.28
N GLY A 90 -25.67 8.83 -23.54
CA GLY A 90 -24.69 8.91 -24.68
C GLY A 90 -25.12 8.56 -26.13
N ASP A 91 -24.32 7.84 -26.91
CA ASP A 91 -24.92 6.81 -27.77
C ASP A 91 -25.60 5.74 -26.87
N ALA A 92 -25.16 4.49 -26.93
CA ALA A 92 -24.86 3.91 -25.64
C ALA A 92 -23.58 4.59 -25.06
N PHE A 93 -22.82 5.42 -25.80
CA PHE A 93 -21.46 5.83 -25.44
C PHE A 93 -21.45 7.31 -24.99
N THR A 94 -21.15 7.56 -23.73
CA THR A 94 -21.98 8.34 -22.82
C THR A 94 -21.16 9.34 -22.00
N PHE A 95 -21.71 10.51 -21.63
CA PHE A 95 -20.90 11.69 -21.23
C PHE A 95 -21.51 12.56 -20.09
N ALA A 96 -21.51 12.07 -18.85
CA ALA A 96 -21.99 12.74 -17.64
C ALA A 96 -21.09 13.81 -17.04
N THR A 97 -21.70 14.87 -16.47
CA THR A 97 -21.00 15.98 -15.78
C THR A 97 -21.95 16.70 -14.79
N ALA A 98 -22.15 16.16 -13.58
CA ALA A 98 -23.04 16.71 -12.54
C ALA A 98 -22.30 17.58 -11.51
N LEU A 99 -22.82 18.75 -11.09
CA LEU A 99 -22.00 19.83 -10.49
C LEU A 99 -22.40 20.38 -9.08
N GLY A 100 -22.83 19.58 -8.11
CA GLY A 100 -23.08 20.12 -6.75
C GLY A 100 -23.47 19.11 -5.65
N ASN A 101 -24.13 19.60 -4.59
CA ASN A 101 -24.54 18.75 -3.47
C ASN A 101 -25.72 17.85 -3.87
N GLY A 102 -25.56 16.53 -3.79
CA GLY A 102 -26.55 15.55 -4.27
C GLY A 102 -26.37 15.16 -5.74
N SER A 103 -25.26 15.54 -6.37
CA SER A 103 -25.10 15.48 -7.82
C SER A 103 -24.98 14.08 -8.41
N ALA A 104 -25.85 13.64 -9.32
CA ALA A 104 -25.80 12.28 -9.88
C ALA A 104 -25.53 12.27 -11.40
N ALA A 105 -24.61 11.50 -11.95
CA ALA A 105 -24.16 11.56 -13.34
C ALA A 105 -24.03 10.13 -13.90
N THR A 106 -24.71 9.75 -14.99
CA THR A 106 -25.04 8.34 -15.30
C THR A 106 -24.91 7.96 -16.79
N ALA A 107 -23.72 7.56 -17.22
CA ALA A 107 -23.31 7.35 -18.61
C ALA A 107 -23.06 5.87 -18.99
N ASN A 108 -24.03 5.18 -19.61
CA ASN A 108 -24.02 3.71 -19.79
C ASN A 108 -23.73 3.12 -21.22
N GLY A 109 -22.48 2.79 -21.60
CA GLY A 109 -22.16 1.86 -22.73
C GLY A 109 -20.72 1.92 -23.31
N VAL A 110 -20.46 1.33 -24.51
CA VAL A 110 -19.34 1.50 -25.55
C VAL A 110 -18.15 2.27 -24.95
N LEU A 111 -18.33 3.56 -24.75
CA LEU A 111 -17.39 4.47 -24.11
C LEU A 111 -18.20 5.38 -23.19
N GLY A 112 -18.42 4.97 -21.96
CA GLY A 112 -19.05 5.80 -20.94
C GLY A 112 -18.06 6.67 -20.21
N ILE A 113 -18.45 7.89 -19.89
CA ILE A 113 -17.71 8.85 -19.08
C ILE A 113 -18.74 9.51 -18.18
N ALA A 114 -18.62 9.41 -16.86
CA ALA A 114 -19.46 10.13 -15.92
C ALA A 114 -18.63 10.93 -14.92
N THR A 115 -18.83 12.23 -14.89
CA THR A 115 -18.18 13.15 -13.96
C THR A 115 -19.21 13.72 -13.00
N GLN A 116 -18.85 13.83 -11.73
CA GLN A 116 -19.66 14.31 -10.63
C GLN A 116 -18.78 15.19 -9.75
N LEU A 117 -19.29 16.34 -9.32
CA LEU A 117 -18.54 17.32 -8.54
C LEU A 117 -19.40 17.81 -7.39
N GLY A 118 -18.82 17.93 -6.20
CA GLY A 118 -19.53 18.24 -4.95
C GLY A 118 -19.73 17.04 -4.03
N PRO A 119 -20.38 17.25 -2.87
CA PRO A 119 -20.67 16.20 -1.89
C PRO A 119 -21.95 15.41 -2.22
N ASN A 120 -22.06 14.19 -1.68
CA ASN A 120 -23.26 13.35 -1.68
C ASN A 120 -23.77 12.94 -3.08
N GLY A 121 -22.87 12.82 -4.06
CA GLY A 121 -23.24 12.59 -5.45
C GLY A 121 -23.05 11.15 -5.97
N SER A 122 -23.27 10.94 -7.26
CA SER A 122 -22.98 9.68 -7.94
C SER A 122 -22.34 9.94 -9.30
N ALA A 123 -21.24 9.28 -9.64
CA ALA A 123 -20.74 9.14 -11.00
C ALA A 123 -20.84 7.67 -11.41
N LYS A 124 -21.61 7.35 -12.44
CA LYS A 124 -21.88 5.98 -12.86
C LYS A 124 -21.74 5.80 -14.35
N THR A 125 -21.11 4.72 -14.79
CA THR A 125 -21.08 4.26 -16.18
C THR A 125 -21.29 2.75 -16.30
N ALA A 126 -21.77 2.26 -17.44
CA ALA A 126 -22.18 0.85 -17.62
C ALA A 126 -22.11 0.32 -19.08
N GLY A 127 -21.06 -0.44 -19.44
CA GLY A 127 -20.85 -1.16 -20.72
C GLY A 127 -21.55 -2.51 -20.85
N SER A 128 -21.46 -3.15 -22.03
CA SER A 128 -22.04 -4.50 -22.27
C SER A 128 -21.17 -5.53 -23.02
N GLY A 129 -19.92 -5.23 -23.37
CA GLY A 129 -18.94 -6.20 -23.88
C GLY A 129 -19.23 -6.94 -25.20
N LEU A 130 -20.22 -6.51 -26.00
CA LEU A 130 -20.65 -7.18 -27.22
C LEU A 130 -20.05 -6.52 -28.48
N LEU A 131 -20.14 -7.21 -29.63
CA LEU A 131 -19.87 -6.57 -30.92
C LEU A 131 -20.78 -5.33 -31.08
N GLY A 132 -20.16 -4.19 -31.38
CA GLY A 132 -20.74 -2.88 -31.10
C GLY A 132 -20.23 -2.34 -29.74
N ASN A 133 -20.82 -2.80 -28.63
CA ASN A 133 -20.60 -2.27 -27.27
C ASN A 133 -19.33 -2.81 -26.57
N LEU A 134 -18.18 -2.20 -26.84
CA LEU A 134 -16.88 -2.51 -26.20
C LEU A 134 -16.87 -2.33 -24.66
N GLY A 135 -17.70 -1.42 -24.13
CA GLY A 135 -17.82 -1.15 -22.69
C GLY A 135 -16.56 -0.58 -22.02
N VAL A 136 -15.88 0.36 -22.68
CA VAL A 136 -14.95 1.33 -22.07
C VAL A 136 -15.75 2.29 -21.19
N ASN A 137 -15.21 2.73 -20.05
CA ASN A 137 -15.97 3.41 -19.00
C ASN A 137 -15.08 4.33 -18.14
N ILE A 138 -15.54 5.53 -17.73
CA ILE A 138 -14.76 6.49 -16.94
C ILE A 138 -15.66 7.24 -15.95
N ALA A 139 -15.81 6.77 -14.71
CA ALA A 139 -16.53 7.46 -13.64
C ALA A 139 -15.59 8.33 -12.77
N LEU A 140 -16.02 9.51 -12.32
CA LEU A 140 -15.23 10.47 -11.55
C LEU A 140 -16.10 11.27 -10.56
N ASN A 141 -15.84 11.22 -9.25
CA ASN A 141 -16.30 12.22 -8.27
C ASN A 141 -15.18 13.23 -7.94
N VAL A 142 -15.53 14.50 -7.76
CA VAL A 142 -14.69 15.58 -7.27
C VAL A 142 -15.41 16.32 -6.14
N THR A 143 -15.24 15.88 -4.90
CA THR A 143 -15.73 16.62 -3.74
C THR A 143 -14.73 17.72 -3.36
N THR A 144 -15.18 18.81 -2.74
CA THR A 144 -14.29 19.87 -2.25
C THR A 144 -13.40 19.36 -1.11
N PRO A 145 -12.08 19.68 -1.08
CA PRO A 145 -11.22 19.37 0.05
C PRO A 145 -11.79 19.88 1.38
N ASN A 146 -11.77 19.02 2.41
CA ASN A 146 -12.33 19.28 3.75
C ASN A 146 -13.86 19.47 3.79
N ALA A 147 -14.60 18.92 2.81
CA ALA A 147 -16.01 18.61 3.03
C ALA A 147 -16.19 17.70 4.27
N GLY A 148 -17.38 17.74 4.88
CA GLY A 148 -17.78 16.76 5.89
C GLY A 148 -17.92 15.34 5.31
N THR A 149 -18.40 14.40 6.13
CA THR A 149 -18.76 13.06 5.65
C THR A 149 -19.81 13.15 4.54
N THR A 150 -19.56 12.48 3.43
CA THR A 150 -20.38 12.45 2.23
C THR A 150 -20.91 11.05 1.95
N SER A 151 -22.04 10.97 1.26
CA SER A 151 -22.65 9.74 0.72
C SER A 151 -22.40 9.60 -0.79
N SER A 152 -21.18 9.87 -1.29
CA SER A 152 -20.91 9.90 -2.74
C SER A 152 -20.46 8.54 -3.31
N SER A 153 -20.84 8.26 -4.55
CA SER A 153 -20.53 7.01 -5.25
C SER A 153 -19.85 7.23 -6.60
N VAL A 154 -18.94 6.33 -6.96
CA VAL A 154 -18.28 6.30 -8.27
C VAL A 154 -18.29 4.86 -8.76
N THR A 155 -18.78 4.60 -9.96
CA THR A 155 -18.92 3.24 -10.50
C THR A 155 -18.74 3.25 -12.00
N ALA A 156 -17.60 2.78 -12.48
CA ALA A 156 -17.37 2.42 -13.87
C ALA A 156 -17.50 0.90 -14.03
N GLY A 157 -18.06 0.40 -15.12
CA GLY A 157 -18.09 -1.05 -15.32
C GLY A 157 -18.99 -1.51 -16.45
N GLY A 158 -19.24 -2.82 -16.54
CA GLY A 158 -20.17 -3.43 -17.49
C GLY A 158 -19.88 -4.91 -17.69
N THR A 159 -20.91 -5.72 -17.91
CA THR A 159 -20.74 -7.16 -18.20
C THR A 159 -19.94 -7.32 -19.48
N GLY A 160 -18.71 -7.84 -19.38
CA GLY A 160 -17.76 -7.94 -20.50
C GLY A 160 -17.16 -6.62 -20.99
N GLY A 161 -17.43 -5.48 -20.32
CA GLY A 161 -16.89 -4.17 -20.73
C GLY A 161 -15.38 -4.07 -20.50
N GLY A 162 -14.62 -3.70 -21.53
CA GLY A 162 -13.18 -3.53 -21.46
C GLY A 162 -12.74 -2.08 -21.32
N GLY A 163 -12.06 -1.73 -20.22
CA GLY A 163 -11.43 -0.42 -20.03
C GLY A 163 -12.27 0.51 -19.17
N ASN A 164 -12.59 0.09 -17.96
CA ASN A 164 -13.30 0.90 -16.98
C ASN A 164 -12.31 1.64 -16.06
N ILE A 165 -12.65 2.87 -15.66
CA ILE A 165 -11.83 3.76 -14.83
C ILE A 165 -12.76 4.46 -13.83
N ALA A 166 -12.50 4.37 -12.53
CA ALA A 166 -13.30 4.99 -11.47
C ALA A 166 -12.42 5.85 -10.56
N LEU A 167 -12.72 7.14 -10.44
CA LEU A 167 -11.88 8.13 -9.76
C LEU A 167 -12.66 8.87 -8.67
N ASN A 168 -12.10 9.06 -7.49
CA ASN A 168 -12.61 10.00 -6.48
C ASN A 168 -11.52 10.99 -6.08
N LEU A 169 -11.83 12.28 -6.12
CA LEU A 169 -11.00 13.34 -5.56
C LEU A 169 -11.67 13.86 -4.29
N PHE A 170 -10.97 13.76 -3.16
CA PHE A 170 -11.27 14.32 -1.84
C PHE A 170 -12.61 13.96 -1.13
N GLY A 171 -13.53 13.22 -1.77
CA GLY A 171 -14.74 12.70 -1.11
C GLY A 171 -14.40 11.91 0.16
N THR A 172 -15.21 11.98 1.21
CA THR A 172 -14.88 11.44 2.55
C THR A 172 -16.04 10.66 3.14
N GLY A 173 -15.87 9.36 3.33
CA GLY A 173 -16.88 8.47 3.90
C GLY A 173 -17.08 8.63 5.41
N THR A 174 -18.17 8.03 5.88
CA THR A 174 -18.46 7.78 7.29
C THR A 174 -17.72 6.52 7.73
N ALA A 175 -16.93 6.61 8.79
CA ALA A 175 -16.17 5.46 9.30
C ALA A 175 -17.11 4.29 9.67
N GLY A 176 -16.85 3.11 9.10
CA GLY A 176 -17.65 1.90 9.29
C GLY A 176 -18.86 1.74 8.37
N ASP A 177 -19.21 2.73 7.53
CA ASP A 177 -20.26 2.58 6.51
C ASP A 177 -19.64 2.37 5.11
N PRO A 178 -19.68 1.13 4.56
CA PRO A 178 -19.10 0.81 3.25
C PRO A 178 -19.84 1.46 2.06
N ASN A 179 -20.99 2.10 2.28
CA ASN A 179 -21.80 2.75 1.26
C ASN A 179 -21.61 4.27 1.23
N SER A 180 -20.91 4.84 2.21
CA SER A 180 -20.75 6.30 2.37
C SER A 180 -19.87 6.90 1.27
N MET A 181 -18.69 6.33 1.04
CA MET A 181 -17.86 6.68 -0.12
C MET A 181 -17.35 5.42 -0.79
N ARG A 182 -17.79 5.14 -2.01
CA ARG A 182 -17.36 3.93 -2.74
C ARG A 182 -17.05 4.21 -4.21
N VAL A 183 -15.91 3.69 -4.66
CA VAL A 183 -15.31 3.87 -5.99
C VAL A 183 -15.07 2.50 -6.59
N VAL A 184 -15.70 2.19 -7.73
CA VAL A 184 -15.77 0.82 -8.26
C VAL A 184 -15.47 0.80 -9.75
N SER A 185 -14.61 -0.10 -10.21
CA SER A 185 -14.34 -0.38 -11.61
C SER A 185 -14.59 -1.86 -11.90
N ASN A 186 -15.57 -2.24 -12.75
CA ASN A 186 -15.94 -3.65 -12.98
C ASN A 186 -16.07 -4.08 -14.45
N GLY A 187 -15.15 -4.87 -14.98
CA GLY A 187 -15.23 -5.50 -16.30
C GLY A 187 -14.00 -6.35 -16.63
N LEU A 188 -13.41 -6.17 -17.82
CA LEU A 188 -12.22 -6.91 -18.26
C LEU A 188 -10.90 -6.20 -17.91
N LEU A 189 -10.86 -4.88 -18.02
CA LEU A 189 -9.72 -4.03 -17.70
C LEU A 189 -10.26 -2.89 -16.84
N ASP A 190 -9.72 -2.72 -15.64
CA ASP A 190 -10.30 -1.92 -14.56
C ASP A 190 -9.25 -1.09 -13.84
N ILE A 191 -9.58 0.17 -13.57
CA ILE A 191 -8.76 1.10 -12.81
C ILE A 191 -9.66 1.79 -11.78
N ALA A 192 -9.35 1.71 -10.50
CA ALA A 192 -10.01 2.48 -9.44
C ALA A 192 -8.99 3.36 -8.70
N SER A 193 -9.33 4.60 -8.39
CA SER A 193 -8.40 5.58 -7.83
C SER A 193 -9.07 6.53 -6.84
N ASN A 194 -8.43 6.75 -5.68
CA ASN A 194 -8.87 7.68 -4.65
C ASN A 194 -7.77 8.69 -4.31
N TRP A 195 -8.06 9.98 -4.42
CA TRP A 195 -7.09 11.07 -4.29
C TRP A 195 -7.51 11.94 -3.09
N GLY A 196 -7.19 11.51 -1.88
CA GLY A 196 -7.55 12.20 -0.64
C GLY A 196 -8.90 11.76 -0.06
N GLY A 197 -9.28 12.43 1.02
CA GLY A 197 -10.44 12.06 1.83
C GLY A 197 -10.12 11.02 2.91
N ARG A 198 -11.17 10.44 3.51
CA ARG A 198 -11.05 9.37 4.53
C ARG A 198 -12.20 8.38 4.44
N ASN A 199 -12.01 7.16 4.92
CA ASN A 199 -13.05 6.11 5.02
C ASN A 199 -13.69 5.70 3.67
N ASN A 200 -12.98 5.85 2.55
CA ASN A 200 -13.50 5.51 1.23
C ASN A 200 -13.21 4.04 0.88
N ILE A 201 -14.14 3.37 0.21
CA ILE A 201 -13.90 2.08 -0.45
C ILE A 201 -13.50 2.32 -1.90
N VAL A 202 -12.47 1.63 -2.36
CA VAL A 202 -11.89 1.71 -3.70
C VAL A 202 -11.70 0.28 -4.20
N GLU A 203 -12.35 -0.10 -5.29
CA GLU A 203 -12.47 -1.49 -5.73
C GLU A 203 -12.30 -1.59 -7.26
N SER A 204 -11.46 -2.51 -7.74
CA SER A 204 -11.36 -2.83 -9.18
C SER A 204 -11.49 -4.33 -9.45
N GLY A 205 -12.17 -4.66 -10.54
CA GLY A 205 -12.42 -6.01 -11.04
C GLY A 205 -13.47 -6.80 -10.25
N SER A 206 -13.86 -7.96 -10.81
CA SER A 206 -14.82 -8.87 -10.20
C SER A 206 -14.46 -10.33 -10.46
N SER A 207 -14.58 -11.15 -9.41
CA SER A 207 -14.47 -12.61 -9.46
C SER A 207 -15.48 -13.28 -10.41
N SER A 208 -16.57 -12.58 -10.77
CA SER A 208 -17.64 -13.07 -11.65
C SER A 208 -17.58 -12.51 -13.07
N ALA A 209 -16.75 -11.50 -13.35
CA ALA A 209 -16.70 -10.81 -14.66
C ALA A 209 -15.56 -11.29 -15.58
N GLY A 210 -14.69 -12.18 -15.10
CA GLY A 210 -13.52 -12.66 -15.87
C GLY A 210 -12.39 -11.63 -15.98
N SER A 211 -12.29 -10.70 -15.03
CA SER A 211 -11.41 -9.53 -15.11
C SER A 211 -9.93 -9.89 -15.30
N ILE A 212 -9.29 -9.22 -16.26
CA ILE A 212 -7.92 -9.48 -16.75
C ILE A 212 -6.91 -8.58 -16.06
N LEU A 213 -7.19 -7.28 -15.91
CA LEU A 213 -6.26 -6.32 -15.30
C LEU A 213 -7.02 -5.35 -14.40
N ASN A 214 -6.70 -5.35 -13.12
CA ASN A 214 -7.41 -4.61 -12.07
C ASN A 214 -6.40 -3.77 -11.28
N LEU A 215 -6.46 -2.45 -11.40
CA LEU A 215 -5.55 -1.50 -10.75
C LEU A 215 -6.31 -0.61 -9.77
N THR A 216 -6.14 -0.83 -8.46
CA THR A 216 -6.73 0.02 -7.41
C THR A 216 -5.65 0.90 -6.78
N THR A 217 -5.93 2.19 -6.58
CA THR A 217 -4.96 3.16 -6.05
C THR A 217 -5.59 4.10 -5.02
N ASN A 218 -4.87 4.37 -3.94
CA ASN A 218 -5.13 5.50 -3.04
C ASN A 218 -3.90 6.40 -3.06
N ILE A 219 -4.04 7.66 -3.45
CA ILE A 219 -2.93 8.60 -3.61
C ILE A 219 -2.66 9.38 -2.32
N PHE A 220 -3.72 9.72 -1.57
CA PHE A 220 -3.68 10.35 -0.25
C PHE A 220 -4.92 9.93 0.55
N GLY A 221 -4.87 10.03 1.88
CA GLY A 221 -6.03 9.88 2.76
C GLY A 221 -5.87 8.75 3.78
N SER A 222 -6.85 8.63 4.69
CA SER A 222 -6.77 7.67 5.81
C SER A 222 -8.06 6.90 6.05
N GLY A 223 -7.95 5.65 6.51
CA GLY A 223 -9.11 4.79 6.75
C GLY A 223 -9.73 4.18 5.49
N ASN A 224 -9.10 4.33 4.32
CA ASN A 224 -9.65 3.86 3.05
C ASN A 224 -9.38 2.36 2.84
N ALA A 225 -10.32 1.65 2.22
CA ALA A 225 -10.12 0.27 1.76
C ALA A 225 -9.85 0.27 0.25
N VAL A 226 -8.84 -0.47 -0.20
CA VAL A 226 -8.24 -0.37 -1.54
C VAL A 226 -8.03 -1.77 -2.11
N THR A 227 -9.07 -2.35 -2.72
CA THR A 227 -9.11 -3.75 -3.16
C THR A 227 -9.03 -3.90 -4.68
N ALA A 228 -8.22 -4.83 -5.21
CA ALA A 228 -8.27 -5.23 -6.62
C ALA A 228 -8.50 -6.75 -6.76
N GLN A 229 -9.51 -7.19 -7.51
CA GLN A 229 -9.94 -8.60 -7.54
C GLN A 229 -10.26 -9.12 -8.94
N GLY A 230 -9.93 -10.37 -9.24
CA GLY A 230 -10.23 -10.94 -10.56
C GLY A 230 -9.34 -12.12 -10.97
N GLY A 231 -9.40 -12.47 -12.25
CA GLY A 231 -8.75 -13.68 -12.77
C GLY A 231 -7.23 -13.56 -12.89
N ILE A 232 -6.75 -12.53 -13.60
CA ILE A 232 -5.37 -12.55 -14.13
C ILE A 232 -4.43 -11.59 -13.38
N PHE A 233 -4.55 -10.27 -13.50
CA PHE A 233 -3.64 -9.31 -12.86
C PHE A 233 -4.39 -8.38 -11.90
N ASN A 234 -4.06 -8.43 -10.61
CA ASN A 234 -4.58 -7.52 -9.58
C ASN A 234 -3.44 -6.70 -8.99
N TRP A 235 -3.59 -5.38 -8.90
CA TRP A 235 -2.62 -4.48 -8.28
C TRP A 235 -3.36 -3.43 -7.44
N ALA A 236 -3.18 -3.45 -6.12
CA ALA A 236 -3.65 -2.42 -5.20
C ALA A 236 -2.47 -1.63 -4.61
N THR A 237 -2.57 -0.29 -4.56
CA THR A 237 -1.51 0.59 -4.00
C THR A 237 -2.08 1.70 -3.13
N ASN A 238 -1.65 1.80 -1.87
CA ASN A 238 -1.63 3.06 -1.13
C ASN A 238 -0.31 3.81 -1.39
N LEU A 239 -0.38 5.05 -1.86
CA LEU A 239 0.76 5.94 -2.02
C LEU A 239 1.08 6.63 -0.69
N LEU A 240 0.14 7.38 -0.11
CA LEU A 240 0.34 8.19 1.09
C LEU A 240 -0.89 8.14 2.01
N GLY A 241 -0.62 8.24 3.31
CA GLY A 241 -1.61 8.37 4.35
C GLY A 241 -1.74 7.12 5.21
N ASP A 242 -2.35 7.31 6.39
CA ASP A 242 -2.28 6.35 7.49
C ASP A 242 -3.56 5.50 7.60
N THR A 243 -3.47 4.33 8.22
CA THR A 243 -4.60 3.44 8.55
C THR A 243 -5.50 3.03 7.36
N ASN A 244 -4.94 2.84 6.17
CA ASN A 244 -5.65 2.30 5.00
C ASN A 244 -5.46 0.77 4.90
N THR A 245 -6.43 0.08 4.31
CA THR A 245 -6.35 -1.34 3.96
C THR A 245 -6.13 -1.48 2.45
N VAL A 246 -5.12 -2.25 2.03
CA VAL A 246 -4.75 -2.48 0.63
C VAL A 246 -4.81 -3.98 0.37
N GLU A 247 -5.74 -4.43 -0.47
CA GLU A 247 -5.95 -5.85 -0.75
C GLU A 247 -5.90 -6.18 -2.24
N THR A 248 -5.39 -7.36 -2.59
CA THR A 248 -5.62 -7.95 -3.91
C THR A 248 -6.05 -9.41 -3.81
N ASN A 249 -7.08 -9.83 -4.55
CA ASN A 249 -7.67 -11.18 -4.46
C ASN A 249 -7.90 -11.80 -5.84
N GLY A 250 -7.18 -12.87 -6.19
CA GLY A 250 -7.38 -13.48 -7.50
C GLY A 250 -6.45 -14.62 -7.87
N SER A 251 -6.61 -15.12 -9.10
CA SER A 251 -6.11 -16.46 -9.47
C SER A 251 -4.66 -16.50 -9.97
N LEU A 252 -4.19 -15.56 -10.80
CA LEU A 252 -2.83 -15.62 -11.37
C LEU A 252 -1.82 -14.68 -10.70
N VAL A 253 -1.99 -13.36 -10.77
CA VAL A 253 -1.02 -12.35 -10.29
C VAL A 253 -1.69 -11.36 -9.35
N ASN A 254 -1.09 -11.14 -8.19
CA ASN A 254 -1.56 -10.22 -7.16
C ASN A 254 -0.43 -9.31 -6.67
N THR A 255 -0.64 -7.99 -6.56
CA THR A 255 0.35 -7.01 -6.08
C THR A 255 -0.29 -5.99 -5.15
N ALA A 256 -0.12 -6.13 -3.84
CA ALA A 256 -0.52 -5.14 -2.83
C ALA A 256 0.68 -4.27 -2.40
N SER A 257 0.49 -2.97 -2.23
CA SER A 257 1.57 -2.03 -1.92
C SER A 257 1.14 -0.88 -1.01
N ASN A 258 1.84 -0.66 0.10
CA ASN A 258 1.96 0.64 0.77
C ASN A 258 3.31 1.27 0.37
N LEU A 259 3.30 2.52 -0.08
CA LEU A 259 4.51 3.23 -0.50
C LEU A 259 4.96 4.26 0.55
N PHE A 260 4.03 4.99 1.16
CA PHE A 260 4.26 5.86 2.31
C PHE A 260 3.04 5.82 3.25
N GLY A 261 3.26 6.02 4.55
CA GLY A 261 2.22 6.11 5.56
C GLY A 261 2.29 4.97 6.59
N SER A 262 1.63 5.17 7.73
CA SER A 262 1.76 4.33 8.93
C SER A 262 0.45 3.64 9.29
N GLY A 263 0.53 2.47 9.94
CA GLY A 263 -0.66 1.72 10.39
C GLY A 263 -1.52 1.13 9.27
N ASN A 264 -1.01 1.03 8.04
CA ASN A 264 -1.74 0.46 6.90
C ASN A 264 -1.61 -1.08 6.89
N THR A 265 -2.65 -1.78 6.44
CA THR A 265 -2.63 -3.23 6.19
C THR A 265 -2.50 -3.50 4.70
N VAL A 266 -1.61 -4.42 4.30
CA VAL A 266 -1.28 -4.73 2.90
C VAL A 266 -1.34 -6.24 2.67
N THR A 267 -2.36 -6.72 1.96
CA THR A 267 -2.69 -8.15 1.84
C THR A 267 -2.80 -8.60 0.38
N THR A 268 -2.25 -9.76 0.03
CA THR A 268 -2.63 -10.48 -1.20
C THR A 268 -3.21 -11.85 -0.90
N THR A 269 -4.30 -12.21 -1.56
CA THR A 269 -5.06 -13.45 -1.36
C THR A 269 -5.14 -14.28 -2.64
N GLY A 270 -4.83 -15.58 -2.57
CA GLY A 270 -4.86 -16.50 -3.71
C GLY A 270 -3.56 -16.50 -4.53
N GLY A 271 -3.66 -16.56 -5.86
CA GLY A 271 -2.58 -16.31 -6.82
C GLY A 271 -1.64 -17.46 -7.16
N TYR A 272 -1.11 -17.44 -8.38
CA TYR A 272 0.12 -18.16 -8.74
C TYR A 272 1.38 -17.36 -8.36
N ALA A 273 1.33 -16.03 -8.48
CA ALA A 273 2.41 -15.13 -8.08
C ALA A 273 1.90 -13.89 -7.35
N ASN A 274 2.43 -13.64 -6.16
CA ASN A 274 1.92 -12.69 -5.18
C ASN A 274 3.03 -11.79 -4.66
N TRP A 275 2.77 -10.49 -4.59
CA TRP A 275 3.69 -9.48 -4.07
C TRP A 275 2.98 -8.55 -3.08
N ALA A 276 3.38 -8.53 -1.83
CA ALA A 276 2.90 -7.57 -0.83
C ALA A 276 4.08 -6.73 -0.34
N ARG A 277 3.96 -5.40 -0.32
CA ARG A 277 5.03 -4.54 0.22
C ARG A 277 4.54 -3.35 1.06
N ASN A 278 5.19 -3.07 2.19
CA ASN A 278 5.35 -1.72 2.72
C ASN A 278 6.69 -1.16 2.24
N THR A 279 6.73 0.12 1.90
CA THR A 279 7.95 0.80 1.43
C THR A 279 8.45 1.80 2.46
N LEU A 280 7.59 2.67 3.00
CA LEU A 280 7.93 3.62 4.06
C LEU A 280 6.77 3.83 5.05
N GLY A 281 7.08 3.75 6.33
CA GLY A 281 6.18 4.14 7.43
C GLY A 281 6.15 3.13 8.56
N ASN A 282 5.55 3.49 9.69
CA ASN A 282 5.62 2.71 10.92
C ASN A 282 4.34 1.89 11.14
N GLY A 283 4.43 0.75 11.83
CA GLY A 283 3.24 0.00 12.26
C GLY A 283 2.39 -0.61 11.14
N ASN A 284 2.90 -0.73 9.90
CA ASN A 284 2.16 -1.34 8.79
C ASN A 284 2.25 -2.86 8.84
N GLU A 285 1.16 -3.53 8.48
CA GLU A 285 1.11 -4.98 8.28
C GLU A 285 1.27 -5.31 6.79
N VAL A 286 2.10 -6.30 6.46
CA VAL A 286 2.30 -6.78 5.10
C VAL A 286 2.19 -8.30 5.08
N THR A 287 1.20 -8.85 4.36
CA THR A 287 0.80 -10.25 4.46
C THR A 287 0.46 -10.85 3.09
N ILE A 288 0.83 -12.12 2.88
CA ILE A 288 0.38 -12.93 1.73
C ILE A 288 -0.31 -14.20 2.21
N THR A 289 -1.50 -14.45 1.68
CA THR A 289 -2.45 -15.50 2.08
C THR A 289 -2.71 -16.46 0.94
N GLY A 290 -2.20 -17.69 1.06
CA GLY A 290 -2.30 -18.70 0.01
C GLY A 290 -1.32 -18.47 -1.15
N GLY A 291 -1.51 -19.23 -2.23
CA GLY A 291 -0.81 -19.06 -3.49
C GLY A 291 0.56 -19.70 -3.64
N TYR A 292 1.01 -19.78 -4.90
CA TYR A 292 2.19 -20.57 -5.29
C TYR A 292 3.52 -19.86 -5.07
N GLN A 293 3.71 -18.64 -5.56
CA GLN A 293 4.93 -17.84 -5.40
C GLN A 293 4.61 -16.55 -4.67
N ASN A 294 5.31 -16.24 -3.59
CA ASN A 294 4.91 -15.22 -2.62
C ASN A 294 6.11 -14.37 -2.19
N VAL A 295 6.03 -13.05 -2.35
CA VAL A 295 7.09 -12.10 -1.96
C VAL A 295 6.51 -10.97 -1.11
N VAL A 296 6.71 -11.06 0.20
CA VAL A 296 6.23 -10.15 1.23
C VAL A 296 7.38 -9.27 1.70
N ARG A 297 7.21 -7.95 1.77
CA ARG A 297 8.29 -7.05 2.20
C ARG A 297 7.84 -5.85 3.05
N ASN A 298 8.57 -5.50 4.11
CA ASN A 298 8.60 -4.13 4.61
C ASN A 298 10.01 -3.57 4.36
N LEU A 299 10.11 -2.45 3.66
CA LEU A 299 11.40 -1.83 3.41
C LEU A 299 11.82 -0.98 4.61
N LEU A 300 11.08 0.09 4.97
CA LEU A 300 11.49 1.08 5.96
C LEU A 300 10.38 1.49 6.95
N GLY A 301 10.78 1.58 8.21
CA GLY A 301 9.99 2.10 9.33
C GLY A 301 9.92 1.09 10.48
N SER A 302 9.49 1.51 11.66
CA SER A 302 9.49 0.70 12.89
C SER A 302 8.10 0.14 13.24
N GLY A 303 8.07 -1.01 13.92
CA GLY A 303 6.83 -1.71 14.28
C GLY A 303 6.08 -2.40 13.12
N ASN A 304 6.70 -2.60 11.96
CA ASN A 304 6.07 -3.23 10.79
C ASN A 304 6.12 -4.76 10.83
N THR A 305 5.10 -5.42 10.29
CA THR A 305 4.97 -6.90 10.23
C THR A 305 5.05 -7.40 8.80
N VAL A 306 5.71 -8.55 8.57
CA VAL A 306 5.89 -9.14 7.22
C VAL A 306 5.69 -10.66 7.23
N SER A 307 4.56 -11.15 6.71
CA SER A 307 4.19 -12.57 6.80
C SER A 307 3.80 -13.24 5.46
N SER A 308 4.44 -14.36 5.11
CA SER A 308 4.07 -15.21 3.96
C SER A 308 3.46 -16.52 4.42
N SER A 309 2.23 -16.82 4.01
CA SER A 309 1.49 -18.01 4.45
C SER A 309 1.04 -18.94 3.33
N GLY A 310 1.44 -18.68 2.08
CA GLY A 310 1.09 -19.55 0.96
C GLY A 310 1.80 -20.91 0.99
N GLY A 311 1.02 -21.99 0.95
CA GLY A 311 1.49 -23.38 0.88
C GLY A 311 2.14 -23.80 -0.44
N GLY A 312 2.74 -22.85 -1.16
CA GLY A 312 3.25 -22.97 -2.51
C GLY A 312 4.72 -23.37 -2.64
N TYR A 313 5.27 -22.99 -3.79
CA TYR A 313 6.64 -23.24 -4.25
C TYR A 313 7.34 -21.88 -4.47
N GLY A 314 7.89 -21.29 -3.41
CA GLY A 314 8.63 -20.02 -3.49
C GLY A 314 8.05 -18.96 -2.58
N ASN A 315 8.34 -19.01 -1.28
CA ASN A 315 7.99 -17.95 -0.34
C ASN A 315 9.22 -17.09 -0.01
N THR A 316 9.03 -15.78 0.02
CA THR A 316 9.98 -14.78 0.53
C THR A 316 9.20 -13.84 1.43
N ALA A 317 9.59 -13.69 2.69
CA ALA A 317 9.15 -12.61 3.58
C ALA A 317 10.38 -11.83 3.99
N GLN A 318 10.32 -10.50 4.03
CA GLN A 318 11.49 -9.63 4.23
C GLN A 318 11.11 -8.31 4.94
N ASN A 319 11.43 -8.07 6.21
CA ASN A 319 11.44 -6.68 6.72
C ASN A 319 12.90 -6.22 6.91
N TRP A 320 13.35 -5.19 6.20
CA TRP A 320 14.78 -4.86 6.22
C TRP A 320 15.18 -3.77 7.21
N PHE A 321 14.45 -2.65 7.25
CA PHE A 321 14.90 -1.46 7.98
C PHE A 321 13.84 -0.90 8.93
N GLY A 322 14.32 -0.55 10.12
CA GLY A 322 13.54 -0.09 11.25
C GLY A 322 13.91 -0.83 12.54
N THR A 323 13.16 -0.52 13.57
CA THR A 323 13.28 -1.08 14.92
C THR A 323 12.00 -1.85 15.22
N SER A 324 12.06 -2.92 16.01
CA SER A 324 10.85 -3.62 16.47
C SER A 324 9.93 -4.19 15.36
N ASN A 325 10.49 -4.60 14.21
CA ASN A 325 9.74 -5.15 13.08
C ASN A 325 9.74 -6.71 13.03
N ASP A 326 8.69 -7.34 12.52
CA ASP A 326 8.52 -8.80 12.41
C ASP A 326 8.74 -9.35 10.98
N VAL A 327 9.23 -10.59 10.85
CA VAL A 327 9.40 -11.30 9.55
C VAL A 327 9.20 -12.80 9.67
N LYS A 328 8.40 -13.34 8.76
CA LYS A 328 7.89 -14.69 8.88
C LYS A 328 7.53 -15.33 7.54
N ILE A 329 8.01 -16.54 7.30
CA ILE A 329 7.34 -17.47 6.39
C ILE A 329 6.78 -18.61 7.21
N ILE A 330 5.56 -19.00 6.87
CA ILE A 330 4.76 -19.96 7.61
C ILE A 330 4.63 -21.27 6.82
N ALA A 331 4.62 -21.22 5.48
CA ALA A 331 4.28 -22.37 4.65
C ALA A 331 5.07 -22.40 3.32
N GLY A 332 4.91 -23.52 2.60
CA GLY A 332 5.51 -23.80 1.31
C GLY A 332 6.87 -24.49 1.37
N ILE A 333 7.32 -24.97 0.22
CA ILE A 333 8.74 -25.21 -0.04
C ILE A 333 9.32 -24.01 -0.80
N TYR A 334 10.65 -23.92 -0.87
CA TYR A 334 11.37 -22.75 -1.40
C TYR A 334 11.20 -21.44 -0.59
N ASN A 335 11.53 -21.44 0.71
CA ASN A 335 11.30 -20.31 1.62
C ASN A 335 12.50 -19.32 1.69
N THR A 336 12.33 -18.13 2.30
CA THR A 336 13.33 -17.06 2.66
C THR A 336 12.73 -15.96 3.59
N ALA A 337 13.04 -15.87 4.90
CA ALA A 337 12.15 -15.26 5.93
C ALA A 337 12.73 -14.07 6.73
N ASP A 338 13.24 -13.07 6.03
CA ASP A 338 14.30 -12.10 6.37
C ASP A 338 13.99 -10.88 7.23
N ASN A 339 14.51 -10.92 8.47
CA ASN A 339 15.01 -9.78 9.26
C ASN A 339 14.16 -9.30 10.48
N LEU A 340 13.83 -10.26 11.36
CA LEU A 340 13.03 -10.22 12.61
C LEU A 340 13.73 -9.52 13.78
N LEU A 341 13.00 -8.61 14.43
CA LEU A 341 13.19 -8.12 15.81
C LEU A 341 14.64 -8.02 16.27
N GLY A 342 15.40 -7.28 15.46
CA GLY A 342 16.38 -6.40 16.04
C GLY A 342 15.61 -5.47 16.95
N GLY A 343 16.09 -5.27 18.18
CA GLY A 343 15.73 -4.07 18.92
C GLY A 343 15.90 -2.90 17.95
N ASN A 344 17.12 -2.80 17.39
CA ASN A 344 17.37 -2.24 16.07
C ASN A 344 18.18 -3.27 15.23
N HIS A 345 17.84 -3.50 13.95
CA HIS A 345 18.59 -4.30 12.93
C HIS A 345 18.91 -5.80 13.23
N ASN A 346 18.19 -6.80 12.66
CA ASN A 346 18.55 -8.24 12.76
C ASN A 346 18.07 -9.04 11.52
N GLN A 347 18.89 -9.87 10.84
CA GLN A 347 18.59 -10.58 9.57
C GLN A 347 18.25 -12.12 9.58
N LEU A 348 17.33 -12.65 8.74
CA LEU A 348 16.90 -14.09 8.62
C LEU A 348 16.74 -14.60 7.15
N ILE A 349 17.70 -15.22 6.47
CA ILE A 349 17.34 -15.89 5.18
C ILE A 349 16.40 -17.10 5.47
N SER A 350 16.07 -18.04 4.58
CA SER A 350 15.31 -19.28 4.98
C SER A 350 15.31 -20.32 3.87
N LEU A 351 16.46 -20.40 3.18
CA LEU A 351 16.49 -20.58 1.74
C LEU A 351 15.75 -21.80 1.22
N GLY A 352 15.37 -21.71 -0.05
CA GLY A 352 14.70 -22.80 -0.71
C GLY A 352 15.48 -24.09 -0.85
N GLY A 353 14.77 -25.14 -1.26
CA GLY A 353 15.09 -26.55 -1.00
C GLY A 353 13.95 -27.21 -0.21
N TYR A 354 14.08 -28.48 0.15
CA TYR A 354 13.21 -29.09 1.16
C TYR A 354 13.71 -28.70 2.56
N GLN A 355 12.96 -27.86 3.27
CA GLN A 355 13.15 -27.60 4.71
C GLN A 355 14.46 -26.87 5.11
N ASN A 356 14.49 -25.52 5.12
CA ASN A 356 15.62 -24.77 5.70
C ASN A 356 15.17 -23.56 6.57
N SER A 357 15.68 -23.45 7.82
CA SER A 357 15.36 -22.51 8.92
C SER A 357 16.21 -21.21 9.15
N VAL A 358 15.73 -20.03 8.74
CA VAL A 358 15.94 -18.69 9.35
C VAL A 358 15.37 -18.51 10.76
N LEU A 359 16.15 -18.06 11.77
CA LEU A 359 15.68 -17.61 13.08
C LEU A 359 16.64 -16.61 13.77
N ASN A 360 16.56 -15.30 13.47
CA ASN A 360 17.34 -14.28 14.17
C ASN A 360 16.67 -13.89 15.46
N LEU A 361 17.14 -14.51 16.52
CA LEU A 361 16.45 -14.55 17.78
C LEU A 361 17.07 -13.55 18.75
N ILE A 362 16.68 -12.29 18.58
CA ILE A 362 16.74 -11.26 19.62
C ILE A 362 18.15 -10.73 19.92
N GLY A 363 18.16 -9.48 20.35
CA GLY A 363 19.32 -8.60 20.41
C GLY A 363 19.14 -7.47 19.40
N SER A 364 20.20 -6.69 19.19
CA SER A 364 20.31 -5.76 18.07
C SER A 364 21.56 -6.14 17.27
N THR A 365 21.62 -5.71 16.02
CA THR A 365 22.75 -5.91 15.09
C THR A 365 23.19 -7.38 14.95
N ASN A 366 22.29 -8.29 14.56
CA ASN A 366 22.60 -9.71 14.31
C ASN A 366 22.32 -10.12 12.84
N VAL A 367 22.96 -11.19 12.34
CA VAL A 367 22.79 -11.69 10.95
C VAL A 367 22.78 -13.21 10.87
N LEU A 368 21.86 -13.79 10.09
CA LEU A 368 21.79 -15.23 9.88
C LEU A 368 21.29 -15.67 8.49
N THR A 369 21.89 -16.76 7.98
CA THR A 369 21.58 -17.36 6.67
C THR A 369 21.58 -18.89 6.70
N VAL A 370 20.51 -19.52 6.20
CA VAL A 370 20.37 -20.98 6.09
C VAL A 370 20.25 -21.46 4.64
N GLY A 371 20.48 -22.75 4.40
CA GLY A 371 19.89 -23.50 3.27
C GLY A 371 20.56 -23.30 1.92
N GLY A 372 19.77 -23.44 0.84
CA GLY A 372 20.25 -23.42 -0.55
C GLY A 372 19.68 -24.56 -1.43
N ALA A 373 19.87 -24.45 -2.74
CA ALA A 373 19.35 -25.42 -3.72
C ALA A 373 19.99 -26.81 -3.58
N GLY A 374 19.17 -27.88 -3.59
CA GLY A 374 19.62 -29.24 -3.30
C GLY A 374 20.15 -29.45 -1.87
N SER A 375 20.10 -28.41 -1.05
CA SER A 375 20.35 -28.43 0.38
C SER A 375 19.00 -28.61 1.06
N ASN A 376 18.91 -29.62 1.92
CA ASN A 376 17.68 -29.99 2.59
C ASN A 376 17.97 -30.24 4.07
N TRP A 377 17.06 -29.83 4.97
CA TRP A 377 17.25 -29.93 6.42
C TRP A 377 18.42 -29.09 6.94
N ASN A 378 18.31 -27.78 6.82
CA ASN A 378 19.32 -26.85 7.33
C ASN A 378 18.72 -25.89 8.36
N LEU A 379 19.48 -25.47 9.39
CA LEU A 379 18.97 -24.64 10.49
C LEU A 379 20.00 -23.64 10.99
N THR A 380 19.66 -22.35 11.03
CA THR A 380 20.56 -21.27 11.46
C THR A 380 19.95 -20.45 12.59
N VAL A 381 20.65 -20.31 13.73
CA VAL A 381 20.10 -19.72 14.96
C VAL A 381 21.14 -18.93 15.78
N ASN A 382 21.48 -17.70 15.41
CA ASN A 382 21.89 -16.72 16.42
C ASN A 382 20.71 -16.41 17.35
N ALA A 383 20.99 -16.41 18.65
CA ALA A 383 20.03 -16.19 19.71
C ALA A 383 20.64 -15.38 20.88
N LEU A 384 19.78 -14.62 21.56
CA LEU A 384 19.99 -14.09 22.91
C LEU A 384 21.31 -13.32 23.09
N SER A 385 21.61 -12.45 22.13
CA SER A 385 22.91 -11.79 22.00
C SER A 385 22.84 -10.65 20.98
N GLY A 386 23.65 -9.60 21.13
CA GLY A 386 23.78 -8.53 20.13
C GLY A 386 25.14 -8.52 19.44
N GLY A 387 25.18 -8.24 18.13
CA GLY A 387 26.42 -8.14 17.34
C GLY A 387 26.90 -9.44 16.68
N ASN A 388 26.03 -10.38 16.29
CA ASN A 388 26.42 -11.78 16.04
C ASN A 388 26.09 -12.31 14.65
N HIS A 389 26.85 -13.30 14.20
CA HIS A 389 26.73 -13.90 12.87
C HIS A 389 26.71 -15.43 12.93
N VAL A 390 25.70 -16.05 12.31
CA VAL A 390 25.54 -17.52 12.25
C VAL A 390 25.09 -17.95 10.87
N THR A 391 25.62 -19.05 10.32
CA THR A 391 25.14 -19.64 9.06
C THR A 391 24.95 -21.16 9.16
N ALA A 392 24.11 -21.74 8.31
CA ALA A 392 23.99 -23.20 8.17
C ALA A 392 23.40 -23.63 6.82
N GLY A 393 24.18 -24.27 5.96
CA GLY A 393 23.65 -24.78 4.69
C GLY A 393 24.75 -25.16 3.74
N GLY A 394 24.57 -24.82 2.47
CA GLY A 394 25.59 -24.95 1.43
C GLY A 394 25.16 -25.83 0.26
N SER A 395 26.02 -25.91 -0.75
CA SER A 395 25.81 -26.75 -1.93
C SER A 395 25.79 -28.24 -1.53
N ALA A 396 24.68 -28.93 -1.81
CA ALA A 396 24.40 -30.26 -1.26
C ALA A 396 24.50 -30.36 0.28
N GLY A 397 24.36 -29.23 0.98
CA GLY A 397 24.33 -29.16 2.44
C GLY A 397 23.06 -29.83 2.96
N ASN A 398 23.19 -31.01 3.55
CA ASN A 398 22.05 -31.78 4.04
C ASN A 398 22.22 -32.11 5.54
N PHE A 399 21.26 -31.73 6.38
CA PHE A 399 21.32 -31.87 7.85
C PHE A 399 22.27 -30.88 8.57
N THR A 400 22.38 -29.61 8.13
CA THR A 400 23.28 -28.59 8.73
C THR A 400 22.63 -27.81 9.88
N ALA A 401 23.39 -27.42 10.91
CA ALA A 401 22.84 -26.74 12.09
C ALA A 401 23.81 -25.75 12.76
N GLY A 402 23.75 -24.47 12.40
CA GLY A 402 24.56 -23.40 13.00
C GLY A 402 23.77 -22.67 14.09
N PHE A 403 24.38 -22.41 15.24
CA PHE A 403 23.78 -21.56 16.28
C PHE A 403 24.78 -20.53 16.82
N ASN A 404 24.32 -19.49 17.53
CA ASN A 404 25.06 -18.68 18.53
C ASN A 404 24.08 -18.39 19.67
N VAL A 405 24.51 -18.44 20.93
CA VAL A 405 23.61 -18.30 22.09
C VAL A 405 24.40 -17.81 23.30
N PHE A 406 23.83 -16.86 24.06
CA PHE A 406 24.33 -16.33 25.34
C PHE A 406 25.69 -15.60 25.32
N GLY A 407 26.13 -15.14 24.14
CA GLY A 407 27.33 -14.34 23.99
C GLY A 407 27.23 -13.44 22.76
N GLY A 408 27.58 -12.16 22.92
CA GLY A 408 27.66 -11.16 21.86
C GLY A 408 28.94 -11.27 21.03
N THR A 409 29.00 -10.52 19.93
CA THR A 409 30.18 -10.43 19.03
C THR A 409 30.75 -11.79 18.56
N ASN A 410 29.93 -12.83 18.49
CA ASN A 410 30.34 -14.19 18.12
C ASN A 410 30.10 -14.53 16.65
N THR A 411 30.98 -15.36 16.09
CA THR A 411 30.91 -15.88 14.72
C THR A 411 30.85 -17.40 14.70
N VAL A 412 29.81 -17.94 14.06
CA VAL A 412 29.58 -19.39 13.91
C VAL A 412 29.10 -19.71 12.49
N SER A 413 29.33 -20.93 12.02
CA SER A 413 28.93 -21.44 10.71
C SER A 413 28.30 -22.84 10.84
N ALA A 414 27.86 -23.48 9.73
CA ALA A 414 27.47 -24.90 9.64
C ALA A 414 27.35 -25.42 8.20
N GLY A 415 27.77 -26.68 7.99
CA GLY A 415 27.90 -27.28 6.64
C GLY A 415 28.11 -28.81 6.52
N PRO A 416 27.25 -29.67 7.12
CA PRO A 416 26.79 -30.97 6.60
C PRO A 416 26.42 -31.12 5.11
N GLY A 417 25.62 -32.16 4.82
CA GLY A 417 26.01 -33.29 3.96
C GLY A 417 27.20 -33.97 4.65
N PRO A 418 27.14 -35.22 5.14
CA PRO A 418 28.10 -35.87 6.07
C PRO A 418 28.95 -35.11 7.13
N LEU A 419 28.85 -33.79 7.31
CA LEU A 419 29.96 -32.92 7.75
C LEU A 419 29.59 -31.96 8.91
N ALA A 420 29.04 -32.46 10.02
CA ALA A 420 28.48 -31.65 11.11
C ALA A 420 29.42 -30.60 11.74
N LEU A 421 28.84 -29.40 11.98
CA LEU A 421 29.42 -28.19 12.56
C LEU A 421 28.30 -27.40 13.23
N ALA A 422 28.62 -26.75 14.35
CA ALA A 422 27.85 -25.71 15.03
C ALA A 422 28.76 -24.94 16.02
N GLY A 423 28.18 -24.34 17.07
CA GLY A 423 28.82 -24.26 18.40
C GLY A 423 28.82 -22.89 19.09
N THR A 424 28.38 -22.85 20.36
CA THR A 424 27.92 -21.61 21.02
C THR A 424 28.27 -21.48 22.50
N ILE A 425 28.02 -20.29 23.08
CA ILE A 425 28.92 -19.78 24.11
C ILE A 425 28.35 -18.73 25.07
N PHE A 426 28.54 -19.02 26.36
CA PHE A 426 28.61 -18.02 27.44
C PHE A 426 29.93 -17.20 27.39
N THR A 427 30.35 -16.76 26.21
CA THR A 427 31.49 -15.85 26.02
C THR A 427 31.18 -14.91 24.88
N ASN A 428 31.77 -13.72 24.92
CA ASN A 428 31.76 -12.82 23.77
C ASN A 428 33.02 -13.04 22.90
N SER A 429 32.98 -12.59 21.65
CA SER A 429 34.14 -12.48 20.74
C SER A 429 34.91 -13.79 20.47
N GLN A 430 34.21 -14.85 20.04
CA GLN A 430 34.84 -16.11 19.57
C GLN A 430 34.49 -16.46 18.11
N ASN A 431 35.23 -17.45 17.59
CA ASN A 431 35.07 -18.02 16.26
C ASN A 431 34.93 -19.55 16.34
N VAL A 432 33.80 -20.10 15.91
CA VAL A 432 33.51 -21.54 15.95
C VAL A 432 33.23 -22.09 14.55
N THR A 433 34.16 -22.92 14.07
CA THR A 433 34.24 -23.40 12.68
C THR A 433 34.64 -24.89 12.65
N LYS A 434 34.10 -25.65 11.70
CA LYS A 434 34.25 -27.10 11.55
C LYS A 434 33.77 -27.53 10.16
N THR A 435 34.52 -28.40 9.51
CA THR A 435 34.14 -29.11 8.28
C THR A 435 34.61 -30.56 8.43
N GLY A 436 34.17 -31.49 7.59
CA GLY A 436 34.29 -32.91 7.94
C GLY A 436 33.20 -33.35 8.93
N THR A 437 32.94 -34.64 9.08
CA THR A 437 32.00 -35.16 10.09
C THR A 437 32.42 -34.77 11.51
N GLY A 438 31.50 -34.28 12.36
CA GLY A 438 31.79 -34.09 13.79
C GLY A 438 31.09 -32.88 14.42
N ILE A 439 31.79 -32.21 15.35
CA ILE A 439 31.23 -31.11 16.16
C ILE A 439 32.35 -30.09 16.43
N ALA A 440 31.99 -28.81 16.50
CA ALA A 440 32.73 -27.83 17.28
C ALA A 440 31.77 -27.15 18.27
N ILE A 441 32.23 -26.93 19.50
CA ILE A 441 31.61 -26.08 20.52
C ILE A 441 32.78 -25.45 21.28
N ASN A 442 33.17 -24.23 20.89
CA ASN A 442 34.26 -23.48 21.53
C ASN A 442 35.61 -24.20 21.38
N ASN A 443 36.15 -24.72 22.49
CA ASN A 443 37.38 -25.52 22.53
C ASN A 443 37.12 -27.02 22.37
N PHE A 444 35.87 -27.49 22.51
CA PHE A 444 35.50 -28.89 22.29
C PHE A 444 35.31 -29.13 20.79
N ARG A 445 36.14 -30.01 20.19
CA ARG A 445 36.14 -30.26 18.74
C ARG A 445 36.36 -31.74 18.44
N ILE A 446 35.50 -32.32 17.60
CA ILE A 446 35.58 -33.70 17.11
C ILE A 446 35.70 -33.67 15.58
N GLY A 447 36.66 -34.43 15.05
CA GLY A 447 36.89 -34.53 13.61
C GLY A 447 37.69 -33.37 13.00
N GLY A 448 38.86 -33.03 13.56
CA GLY A 448 39.88 -32.23 12.84
C GLY A 448 39.65 -30.72 12.69
N ALA A 449 38.88 -30.08 13.57
CA ALA A 449 38.68 -28.62 13.52
C ALA A 449 39.70 -27.82 14.36
N SER A 450 40.21 -26.71 13.82
CA SER A 450 41.23 -25.84 14.44
C SER A 450 40.62 -24.62 15.16
N ALA A 451 41.31 -24.13 16.19
CA ALA A 451 40.88 -22.98 17.01
C ALA A 451 42.06 -22.04 17.33
N THR A 452 41.81 -20.73 17.28
CA THR A 452 42.64 -19.68 17.88
C THR A 452 41.81 -18.93 18.92
N ALA A 453 42.35 -18.77 20.13
CA ALA A 453 41.62 -18.15 21.24
C ALA A 453 41.74 -16.61 21.20
N GLY A 454 40.62 -15.91 21.45
CA GLY A 454 40.63 -14.47 21.69
C GLY A 454 41.35 -14.13 23.01
N SER A 455 42.13 -13.04 23.01
CA SER A 455 42.94 -12.62 24.17
C SER A 455 42.09 -12.11 25.33
N SER A 456 42.14 -12.80 26.47
CA SER A 456 41.39 -12.43 27.68
C SER A 456 41.96 -11.18 28.37
N SER A 457 41.10 -10.22 28.73
CA SER A 457 41.42 -9.00 29.48
C SER A 457 41.69 -9.26 30.97
N LYS A 458 42.72 -10.06 31.29
CA LYS A 458 43.19 -10.27 32.67
C LYS A 458 44.47 -9.48 32.92
N ALA A 459 44.39 -8.46 33.77
CA ALA A 459 45.55 -7.64 34.15
C ALA A 459 46.66 -8.52 34.77
N PRO A 460 47.94 -8.34 34.39
CA PRO A 460 49.04 -9.14 34.94
C PRO A 460 49.22 -8.89 36.44
N ALA A 461 49.33 -9.96 37.23
CA ALA A 461 49.79 -9.87 38.60
C ALA A 461 51.30 -9.51 38.61
N PRO A 462 51.76 -8.58 39.47
CA PRO A 462 53.16 -8.17 39.49
C PRO A 462 54.06 -9.30 40.00
N SER A 463 55.14 -9.61 39.26
CA SER A 463 56.09 -10.65 39.63
C SER A 463 57.05 -10.18 40.73
N SER A 464 57.02 -10.87 41.87
CA SER A 464 57.95 -10.64 42.97
C SER A 464 59.36 -11.13 42.60
N LYS A 465 60.28 -10.18 42.37
CA LYS A 465 61.70 -10.49 42.09
C LYS A 465 62.34 -11.16 43.30
N LYS A 466 62.89 -12.38 43.13
CA LYS A 466 63.79 -12.99 44.13
C LYS A 466 65.06 -12.15 44.24
N ALA A 467 65.51 -11.90 45.47
CA ALA A 467 66.77 -11.22 45.73
C ALA A 467 67.99 -12.15 45.46
N PRO A 468 69.16 -11.61 45.05
CA PRO A 468 70.35 -12.42 44.79
C PRO A 468 70.99 -12.95 46.09
N GLN A 469 71.52 -14.18 46.05
CA GLN A 469 72.40 -14.69 47.11
C GLN A 469 73.79 -14.07 47.00
N THR A 470 74.32 -13.53 48.09
CA THR A 470 75.69 -13.01 48.17
C THR A 470 76.66 -14.10 48.65
N SER A 471 77.63 -14.46 47.82
CA SER A 471 78.68 -15.41 48.17
C SER A 471 79.81 -14.73 48.95
N LYS A 472 80.04 -15.14 50.20
CA LYS A 472 81.25 -14.78 50.96
C LYS A 472 82.32 -15.85 50.77
N LYS A 473 83.45 -15.49 50.14
CA LYS A 473 84.69 -16.27 50.22
C LYS A 473 85.33 -16.10 51.60
N ALA A 474 86.02 -17.13 52.07
CA ALA A 474 86.83 -17.06 53.28
C ALA A 474 88.17 -16.34 53.03
N GLY A 475 88.67 -15.65 54.05
CA GLY A 475 90.03 -15.15 54.18
C GLY A 475 90.46 -15.34 55.64
N ALA A 476 91.71 -15.70 55.89
CA ALA A 476 92.18 -16.20 57.18
C ALA A 476 93.26 -15.30 57.83
N TYR A 477 93.65 -15.66 59.07
CA TYR A 477 94.81 -15.11 59.82
C TYR A 477 94.59 -13.67 60.38
N ARG A 478 95.12 -13.29 61.57
CA ARG A 478 96.00 -13.97 62.54
C ARG A 478 95.96 -13.26 63.91
N ARG A 479 96.27 -14.01 64.99
CA ARG A 479 96.43 -13.59 66.40
C ARG A 479 95.13 -13.24 67.13
#